data_AF-A0A0Q8E8X2-F1
#
_entry.id   AF-A0A0Q8E8X2-F1
#
_cell.length_a   1.000
_cell.length_b   1.000
_cell.length_c   1.000
_cell.angle_alpha   90.00
_cell.angle_beta   90.00
_cell.angle_gamma   90.00
#
_symmetry.space_group_name_H-M   'P 1'
#
loop_
_entity.id
_entity.type
_entity.pdbx_description
1 polymer ?
#
loop_
_entity_poly.entity_id
_entity_poly.type
_entity_poly.pdbx_seq_one_letter_code
_entity_poly.pdbx_strand_id
1 'polypeptide(L)'
;MWRAWTEPDRLPHWFGPVLKGIPGPDVEYVLEGRGAHGDTIVCRVLSWEPSTRLRVTWRYTGETESELRLDLSPTEDGGTRLLLEHVGFGPEADPVDYAAGWHMYTDNLEAHLAGTPGVADSDARWMELMPVYAAASAD
;
A
#
# COMPACT_ATOMS: atom_id res chain seq x y z
N MET A 1 12.75 -1.87 -5.52
CA MET A 1 11.79 -1.15 -4.66
C MET A 1 10.89 -0.19 -5.43
N TRP A 2 11.38 0.95 -5.93
CA TRP A 2 10.57 1.96 -6.67
C TRP A 2 9.59 1.37 -7.69
N ARG A 3 10.12 0.53 -8.59
CA ARG A 3 9.35 -0.11 -9.65
C ARG A 3 8.17 -0.94 -9.14
N ALA A 4 8.27 -1.54 -7.95
CA ALA A 4 7.18 -2.33 -7.37
C ALA A 4 5.91 -1.51 -7.09
N TRP A 5 6.07 -0.19 -6.91
CA TRP A 5 4.99 0.76 -6.67
C TRP A 5 4.57 1.53 -7.94
N THR A 6 5.46 1.65 -8.93
CA THR A 6 5.24 2.53 -10.09
C THR A 6 5.01 1.79 -11.40
N GLU A 7 5.43 0.53 -11.52
CA GLU A 7 5.19 -0.28 -12.73
C GLU A 7 3.86 -1.03 -12.56
N PRO A 8 2.83 -0.78 -13.40
CA PRO A 8 1.50 -1.36 -13.24
C PRO A 8 1.50 -2.88 -13.32
N ASP A 9 2.42 -3.47 -14.09
CA ASP A 9 2.56 -4.93 -14.20
C ASP A 9 3.13 -5.58 -12.94
N ARG A 10 3.68 -4.80 -11.99
CA ARG A 10 4.24 -5.30 -10.74
C ARG A 10 3.27 -5.30 -9.57
N LEU A 11 2.39 -4.31 -9.50
CA LEU A 11 1.40 -4.16 -8.43
C LEU A 11 0.50 -5.40 -8.23
N PRO A 12 -0.01 -6.09 -9.27
CA PRO A 12 -0.82 -7.30 -9.11
C PRO A 12 -0.12 -8.45 -8.38
N HIS A 13 1.21 -8.45 -8.32
CA HIS A 13 1.95 -9.56 -7.71
C HIS A 13 2.02 -9.49 -6.18
N TRP A 14 1.69 -8.34 -5.58
CA TRP A 14 1.79 -8.20 -4.13
C TRP A 14 0.68 -7.35 -3.51
N PHE A 15 -0.01 -6.49 -4.29
CA PHE A 15 -1.08 -5.62 -3.81
C PHE A 15 -2.41 -5.91 -4.50
N GLY A 16 -2.50 -5.60 -5.79
CA GLY A 16 -3.73 -5.66 -6.59
C GLY A 16 -3.54 -5.02 -7.96
N PRO A 17 -4.40 -5.31 -8.94
CA PRO A 17 -4.27 -4.79 -10.29
C PRO A 17 -4.58 -3.29 -10.39
N VAL A 18 -3.92 -2.64 -11.35
CA VAL A 18 -4.29 -1.31 -11.84
C VAL A 18 -5.46 -1.48 -12.82
N LEU A 19 -6.62 -0.94 -12.45
CA LEU A 19 -7.85 -1.04 -13.25
C LEU A 19 -7.94 0.04 -14.33
N LYS A 20 -7.34 1.21 -14.09
CA LYS A 20 -7.35 2.35 -15.03
C LYS A 20 -6.13 3.24 -14.82
N GLY A 21 -5.59 3.77 -15.91
CA GLY A 21 -4.43 4.67 -15.87
C GLY A 21 -3.11 3.92 -15.67
N ILE A 22 -2.02 4.68 -15.64
CA ILE A 22 -0.67 4.17 -15.37
C ILE A 22 -0.05 5.11 -14.33
N PRO A 23 0.45 4.61 -13.19
CA PRO A 23 1.11 5.47 -12.21
C PRO A 23 2.21 6.31 -12.85
N GLY A 24 2.14 7.63 -12.65
CA GLY A 24 3.05 8.58 -13.28
C GLY A 24 2.88 9.99 -12.73
N PRO A 25 3.83 10.91 -13.00
CA PRO A 25 3.74 12.29 -12.54
C PRO A 25 2.46 12.95 -13.07
N ASP A 26 1.73 13.62 -12.18
CA ASP A 26 0.46 14.31 -12.48
C ASP A 26 -0.65 13.41 -13.05
N VAL A 27 -0.59 12.10 -12.82
CA VAL A 27 -1.60 11.13 -13.27
C VAL A 27 -2.54 10.72 -12.14
N GLU A 28 -3.81 10.52 -12.51
CA GLU A 28 -4.79 9.75 -11.73
C GLU A 28 -4.87 8.32 -12.25
N TYR A 29 -4.82 7.35 -11.35
CA TYR A 29 -4.99 5.93 -11.65
C TYR A 29 -5.90 5.27 -10.62
N VAL A 30 -6.46 4.11 -10.98
CA VAL A 30 -7.40 3.37 -10.15
C VAL A 30 -6.85 1.99 -9.88
N LEU A 31 -6.78 1.62 -8.60
CA LEU A 31 -6.44 0.27 -8.14
C LEU A 31 -7.70 -0.47 -7.74
N GLU A 32 -7.66 -1.79 -7.85
CA GLU A 32 -8.64 -2.65 -7.18
C GLU A 32 -8.47 -2.52 -5.66
N GLY A 33 -9.58 -2.29 -4.96
CA GLY A 33 -9.64 -2.27 -3.51
C GLY A 33 -9.86 -3.67 -2.95
N ARG A 34 -9.24 -3.96 -1.81
CA ARG A 34 -9.53 -5.18 -1.04
C ARG A 34 -10.74 -4.96 -0.16
N GLY A 35 -11.78 -5.77 -0.35
CA GLY A 35 -13.00 -5.68 0.44
C GLY A 35 -14.18 -6.31 -0.29
N ALA A 36 -15.25 -5.54 -0.46
CA ALA A 36 -16.39 -5.99 -1.24
C ALA A 36 -16.01 -6.05 -2.73
N HIS A 37 -16.66 -6.97 -3.46
CA HIS A 37 -16.47 -7.05 -4.89
C HIS A 37 -16.83 -5.71 -5.56
N GLY A 38 -15.86 -5.10 -6.22
CA GLY A 38 -16.02 -3.81 -6.91
C GLY A 38 -15.49 -2.60 -6.15
N ASP A 39 -14.93 -2.77 -4.95
CA ASP A 39 -14.23 -1.68 -4.28
C ASP A 39 -12.99 -1.24 -5.08
N THR A 40 -12.76 0.06 -5.09
CA THR A 40 -11.65 0.69 -5.80
C THR A 40 -10.95 1.73 -4.94
N ILE A 41 -9.68 1.99 -5.27
CA ILE A 41 -8.90 3.09 -4.73
C ILE A 41 -8.54 4.03 -5.89
N VAL A 42 -9.02 5.27 -5.85
CA VAL A 42 -8.59 6.31 -6.79
C VAL A 42 -7.38 7.04 -6.22
N CYS A 43 -6.26 6.99 -6.94
CA CYS A 43 -5.00 7.60 -6.56
C CYS A 43 -4.61 8.72 -7.52
N ARG A 44 -4.28 9.89 -7.00
CA ARG A 44 -3.67 10.99 -7.75
C ARG A 44 -2.27 11.25 -7.22
N VAL A 45 -1.28 11.29 -8.12
CA VAL A 45 0.11 11.55 -7.74
C VAL A 45 0.28 13.00 -7.27
N LEU A 46 0.84 13.16 -6.07
CA LEU A 46 1.14 14.43 -5.41
C LEU A 46 2.63 14.78 -5.45
N SER A 47 3.50 13.76 -5.37
CA SER A 47 4.95 13.90 -5.56
C SER A 47 5.49 12.65 -6.23
N TRP A 48 6.42 12.85 -7.17
CA TRP A 48 7.07 11.80 -7.94
C TRP A 48 8.58 12.07 -8.01
N GLU A 49 9.32 11.53 -7.06
CA GLU A 49 10.77 11.65 -6.99
C GLU A 49 11.38 10.26 -7.23
N PRO A 50 11.86 9.97 -8.45
CA PRO A 50 12.29 8.63 -8.83
C PRO A 50 13.29 8.01 -7.85
N SER A 51 12.97 6.79 -7.40
CA SER A 51 13.76 5.99 -6.46
C SER A 51 13.85 6.52 -5.03
N THR A 52 13.21 7.64 -4.69
CA THR A 52 13.30 8.25 -3.35
C THR A 52 11.95 8.49 -2.70
N ARG A 53 10.96 9.04 -3.41
CA ARG A 53 9.69 9.41 -2.79
C ARG A 53 8.51 9.35 -3.74
N LEU A 54 7.41 8.76 -3.27
CA LEU A 54 6.10 8.79 -3.93
C LEU A 54 5.07 9.25 -2.91
N ARG A 55 4.26 10.25 -3.28
CA ARG A 55 3.08 10.65 -2.52
C ARG A 55 1.86 10.59 -3.42
N VAL A 56 0.79 9.97 -2.95
CA VAL A 56 -0.47 9.88 -3.69
C VAL A 56 -1.63 10.18 -2.76
N THR A 57 -2.70 10.75 -3.30
CA THR A 57 -3.99 10.67 -2.62
C THR A 57 -4.47 9.23 -2.59
N TRP A 58 -5.35 8.94 -1.64
CA TRP A 58 -5.94 7.64 -1.47
C TRP A 58 -7.43 7.81 -1.21
N ARG A 59 -8.25 7.53 -2.23
CA ARG A 59 -9.71 7.58 -2.10
C ARG A 59 -10.26 6.18 -2.25
N TYR A 60 -10.36 5.46 -1.14
CA TYR A 60 -11.05 4.18 -1.09
C TYR A 60 -12.56 4.38 -1.26
N THR A 61 -13.24 3.39 -1.81
CA THR A 61 -14.69 3.45 -2.07
C THR A 61 -15.47 3.62 -0.77
N GLY A 62 -16.22 4.71 -0.64
CA GLY A 62 -17.00 5.01 0.56
C GLY A 62 -16.25 5.75 1.67
N GLU A 63 -14.96 6.06 1.46
CA GLU A 63 -14.13 6.76 2.44
C GLU A 63 -13.76 8.18 2.02
N THR A 64 -13.46 9.02 3.00
CA THR A 64 -12.85 10.33 2.79
C THR A 64 -11.44 10.16 2.19
N GLU A 65 -11.04 11.07 1.28
CA GLU A 65 -9.70 11.05 0.68
C GLU A 65 -8.62 11.24 1.76
N SER A 66 -7.75 10.25 1.90
CA SER A 66 -6.54 10.24 2.72
C SER A 66 -5.29 10.35 1.83
N GLU A 67 -4.11 10.20 2.42
CA GLU A 67 -2.83 10.31 1.71
C GLU A 67 -1.90 9.14 2.06
N LEU A 68 -1.30 8.53 1.04
CA LEU A 68 -0.23 7.54 1.17
C LEU A 68 1.12 8.17 0.78
N ARG A 69 2.10 8.04 1.67
CA ARG A 69 3.47 8.53 1.52
C ARG A 69 4.45 7.38 1.60
N LEU A 70 5.35 7.32 0.63
CA LEU A 70 6.42 6.34 0.56
C LEU A 70 7.74 7.09 0.47
N ASP A 71 8.62 6.81 1.42
CA ASP A 71 10.00 7.28 1.44
C ASP A 71 10.95 6.09 1.35
N LEU A 72 11.81 6.10 0.34
CA LEU A 72 12.80 5.06 0.05
C LEU A 72 14.20 5.59 0.33
N SER A 73 14.96 4.83 1.10
CA SER A 73 16.36 5.14 1.40
C SER A 73 17.23 3.89 1.33
N PRO A 74 18.48 3.98 0.87
CA PRO A 74 19.40 2.85 0.90
C PRO A 74 19.75 2.50 2.35
N THR A 75 19.98 1.22 2.62
CA THR A 75 20.52 0.73 3.91
C THR A 75 22.00 0.39 3.78
N GLU A 76 22.72 0.32 4.90
CA GLU A 76 24.18 0.06 4.93
C GLU A 76 24.55 -1.32 4.35
N ASP A 77 23.65 -2.29 4.45
CA ASP A 77 23.79 -3.67 3.94
C ASP A 77 23.40 -3.81 2.45
N GLY A 78 23.12 -2.70 1.76
CA GLY A 78 22.78 -2.69 0.34
C GLY A 78 21.31 -2.94 0.02
N GLY A 79 20.44 -2.99 1.04
CA GLY A 79 18.99 -3.05 0.89
C GLY A 79 18.32 -1.68 0.65
N THR A 80 17.00 -1.65 0.78
CA THR A 80 16.19 -0.42 0.73
C THR A 80 15.25 -0.39 1.92
N ARG A 81 15.33 0.66 2.73
CA ARG A 81 14.34 0.97 3.76
C ARG A 81 13.17 1.68 3.11
N LEU A 82 11.97 1.13 3.29
CA LEU A 82 10.70 1.78 3.00
C LEU A 82 10.13 2.32 4.31
N LEU A 83 9.86 3.62 4.33
CA LEU A 83 8.94 4.22 5.28
C LEU A 83 7.61 4.45 4.57
N LEU A 84 6.56 3.79 5.04
CA LEU A 84 5.20 3.92 4.55
C LEU A 84 4.38 4.64 5.62
N GLU A 85 3.77 5.76 5.24
CA GLU A 85 2.83 6.49 6.10
C GLU A 85 1.51 6.63 5.36
N HIS A 86 0.41 6.21 6.00
CA HIS A 86 -0.92 6.46 5.50
C HIS A 86 -1.63 7.35 6.52
N VAL A 87 -2.00 8.56 6.10
CA VAL A 87 -2.44 9.63 7.00
C VAL A 87 -3.68 10.34 6.46
N GLY A 88 -4.37 11.07 7.33
CA GLY A 88 -5.54 11.86 6.94
C GLY A 88 -6.82 11.03 6.80
N PHE A 89 -6.93 9.93 7.52
CA PHE A 89 -8.14 9.11 7.57
C PHE A 89 -9.35 9.91 8.03
N GLY A 90 -10.49 9.70 7.36
CA GLY A 90 -11.81 10.12 7.84
C GLY A 90 -12.38 9.15 8.89
N PRO A 91 -13.52 9.49 9.52
CA PRO A 91 -14.14 8.66 10.55
C PRO A 91 -14.69 7.31 10.03
N GLU A 92 -14.78 7.12 8.72
CA GLU A 92 -15.22 5.89 8.06
C GLU A 92 -14.11 4.82 8.01
N ALA A 93 -12.85 5.24 8.12
CA ALA A 93 -11.68 4.37 8.02
C ALA A 93 -11.15 4.04 9.42
N ASP A 94 -10.86 2.76 9.66
CA ASP A 94 -10.21 2.29 10.89
C ASP A 94 -8.68 2.22 10.68
N PRO A 95 -7.87 3.06 11.36
CA PRO A 95 -6.42 3.02 11.25
C PRO A 95 -5.80 1.67 11.64
N VAL A 96 -6.45 0.89 12.52
CA VAL A 96 -5.97 -0.44 12.93
C VAL A 96 -6.10 -1.43 11.78
N ASP A 97 -7.24 -1.42 11.08
CA ASP A 97 -7.48 -2.23 9.88
C ASP A 97 -6.44 -1.91 8.79
N TYR A 98 -6.27 -0.61 8.51
CA TYR A 98 -5.27 -0.15 7.55
C TYR A 98 -3.84 -0.57 7.92
N ALA A 99 -3.46 -0.50 9.19
CA ALA A 99 -2.13 -0.89 9.63
C ALA A 99 -1.89 -2.41 9.46
N ALA A 100 -2.87 -3.24 9.82
CA ALA A 100 -2.81 -4.69 9.60
C ALA A 100 -2.76 -5.02 8.11
N GLY A 101 -3.58 -4.34 7.30
CA GLY A 101 -3.59 -4.47 5.84
C GLY A 101 -2.24 -4.13 5.22
N TRP A 102 -1.66 -2.98 5.57
CA TRP A 102 -0.35 -2.60 5.06
C TRP A 102 0.74 -3.59 5.43
N HIS A 103 0.76 -4.08 6.67
CA HIS A 103 1.74 -5.09 7.09
C HIS A 103 1.64 -6.36 6.24
N MET A 104 0.44 -6.91 6.08
CA MET A 104 0.20 -8.08 5.23
C MET A 104 0.64 -7.80 3.78
N TYR A 105 0.34 -6.61 3.24
CA TYR A 105 0.79 -6.24 1.89
C TYR A 105 2.31 -6.07 1.79
N THR A 106 2.98 -5.58 2.83
CA THR A 106 4.44 -5.49 2.84
C THR A 106 5.11 -6.86 3.00
N ASP A 107 4.50 -7.82 3.68
CA ASP A 107 4.95 -9.23 3.68
C ASP A 107 4.92 -9.80 2.24
N ASN A 108 3.83 -9.54 1.51
CA ASN A 108 3.70 -9.93 0.10
C ASN A 108 4.71 -9.19 -0.82
N LEU A 109 4.96 -7.91 -0.56
CA LEU A 109 5.96 -7.14 -1.30
C LEU A 109 7.37 -7.70 -1.10
N GLU A 110 7.73 -8.02 0.14
CA GLU A 110 9.01 -8.65 0.47
C GLU A 110 9.17 -9.99 -0.26
N ALA A 111 8.16 -10.86 -0.20
CA ALA A 111 8.16 -12.13 -0.89
C ALA A 111 8.28 -11.96 -2.42
N HIS A 112 7.54 -11.02 -3.02
CA HIS A 112 7.62 -10.70 -4.43
C HIS A 112 9.03 -10.25 -4.84
N LEU A 113 9.66 -9.39 -4.04
CA LEU A 113 11.02 -8.90 -4.30
C LEU A 113 12.08 -10.00 -4.13
N ALA A 114 11.86 -10.94 -3.21
CA ALA A 114 12.72 -12.10 -2.99
C ALA A 114 12.50 -13.23 -4.02
N GLY A 115 11.45 -13.16 -4.84
CA GLY A 115 11.06 -14.23 -5.76
C GLY A 115 10.54 -15.48 -5.04
N THR A 116 10.03 -15.33 -3.82
CA THR A 116 9.42 -16.39 -3.03
C THR A 116 7.89 -16.34 -3.12
N PRO A 117 7.18 -17.43 -2.80
CA PRO A 117 5.72 -17.38 -2.66
C PRO A 117 5.31 -16.33 -1.63
N GLY A 118 4.28 -15.54 -1.96
CA GLY A 118 3.65 -14.62 -1.02
C GLY A 118 2.86 -15.35 0.07
N VAL A 119 2.19 -14.57 0.92
CA VAL A 119 1.27 -15.05 1.94
C VAL A 119 0.19 -15.91 1.28
N ALA A 120 0.09 -17.17 1.68
CA ALA A 120 -0.84 -18.14 1.07
C ALA A 120 -2.31 -17.79 1.33
N ASP A 121 -2.60 -17.22 2.51
CA ASP A 121 -3.92 -16.78 2.93
C ASP A 121 -3.80 -15.38 3.54
N SER A 122 -3.98 -14.38 2.68
CA SER A 122 -3.93 -12.96 3.04
C SER A 122 -4.97 -12.59 4.11
N ASP A 123 -6.15 -13.21 4.09
CA ASP A 123 -7.21 -12.92 5.06
C ASP A 123 -6.85 -13.46 6.44
N ALA A 124 -6.33 -14.68 6.51
CA ALA A 124 -5.82 -15.25 7.76
C ALA A 124 -4.67 -14.42 8.34
N ARG A 125 -3.74 -13.96 7.49
CA ARG A 125 -2.61 -13.12 7.92
C ARG A 125 -3.08 -11.76 8.43
N TRP A 126 -4.01 -11.13 7.74
CA TRP A 126 -4.61 -9.88 8.21
C TRP A 126 -5.32 -10.07 9.57
N MET A 127 -6.10 -11.13 9.74
CA MET A 127 -6.77 -11.44 11.02
C MET A 127 -5.78 -11.69 12.16
N GLU A 128 -4.63 -12.32 11.88
CA GLU A 128 -3.54 -12.52 12.85
C GLU A 128 -2.94 -11.18 13.31
N LEU A 129 -2.82 -10.21 12.40
CA LEU A 129 -2.20 -8.91 12.64
C LEU A 129 -3.13 -7.91 13.36
N MET A 130 -4.45 -8.03 13.19
CA MET A 130 -5.43 -7.15 13.85
C MET A 130 -5.22 -6.97 15.35
N PRO A 131 -5.10 -8.02 16.19
CA PRO A 131 -4.89 -7.84 17.62
C PRO A 131 -3.55 -7.15 17.96
N VAL A 132 -2.52 -7.29 17.12
CA VAL A 132 -1.21 -6.64 17.31
C VAL A 132 -1.34 -5.13 17.14
N TYR A 133 -1.97 -4.70 16.06
CA TYR A 133 -2.17 -3.27 15.78
C TYR A 133 -3.22 -2.63 16.67
N ALA A 134 -4.25 -3.38 17.07
CA ALA A 134 -5.23 -2.90 18.05
C ALA A 134 -4.56 -2.57 19.39
N ALA A 135 -3.68 -3.45 19.88
CA ALA A 135 -2.92 -3.19 21.10
C ALA A 135 -2.01 -1.97 20.97
N ALA A 136 -1.29 -1.83 19.86
CA ALA A 136 -0.40 -0.69 19.60
C ALA A 136 -1.13 0.65 19.47
N SER A 137 -2.42 0.64 19.10
CA SER A 137 -3.24 1.85 18.98
C SER A 137 -3.80 2.37 20.32
N ALA A 138 -3.72 1.55 21.37
CA ALA A 138 -4.25 1.87 22.69
C ALA A 138 -3.23 2.54 23.63
N ASP A 139 -1.95 2.57 23.23
CA ASP A 139 -0.83 3.21 23.93
C ASP A 139 -0.64 4.68 23.49
#